data_AF-A0A7S6UPD3-F1
#
_entry.id   AF-A0A7S6UPD3-F1
#
_cell.length_a   1.000
_cell.length_b   1.000
_cell.length_c   1.000
_cell.angle_alpha   90.00
_cell.angle_beta   90.00
_cell.angle_gamma   90.00
#
_symmetry.space_group_name_H-M   'P 1'
#
loop_
_entity.id
_entity.type
_entity.pdbx_description
1 polymer ?
#
loop_
_entity_poly.entity_id
_entity_poly.type
_entity_poly.pdbx_seq_one_letter_code
_entity_poly.pdbx_strand_id
1 'polypeptide(L)'
;MSEFQPKPAKSSRLPSTPTAALDALLAVPAGNTIRRALWLDELDRRLRPLLPFPLSAHARLANHEHGRLVYLVDSPVWRAKLRLLAPELLSGARSVGLDAAEVVIKTSLPSRAPAPPAPAKTVTMSAAAKKSLEAALASLKTTDPDGTDDAG
;
A
#
# COMPACT_ATOMS: atom_id res chain seq x y z
N MET A 1 46.17 -6.70 27.44
CA MET A 1 45.23 -7.58 26.72
C MET A 1 43.95 -7.69 27.55
N SER A 2 42.94 -6.87 27.27
CA SER A 2 41.58 -7.09 27.79
C SER A 2 40.62 -6.61 26.71
N GLU A 3 40.01 -7.58 26.06
CA GLU A 3 39.11 -7.38 24.93
C GLU A 3 37.73 -6.97 25.47
N PHE A 4 37.34 -5.73 25.21
CA PHE A 4 35.96 -5.28 25.39
C PHE A 4 35.14 -5.83 24.23
N GLN A 5 34.37 -6.88 24.46
CA GLN A 5 33.44 -7.38 23.45
C GLN A 5 32.06 -6.75 23.65
N PRO A 6 31.57 -5.90 22.71
CA PRO A 6 30.25 -5.34 22.82
C PRO A 6 29.20 -6.40 22.44
N LYS A 7 28.22 -6.59 23.32
CA LYS A 7 27.06 -7.46 23.14
C LYS A 7 26.23 -6.96 21.95
N PRO A 8 25.93 -7.79 20.93
CA PRO A 8 25.16 -7.32 19.78
C PRO A 8 23.70 -7.12 20.18
N ALA A 9 23.23 -5.88 20.08
CA ALA A 9 21.82 -5.56 20.19
C ALA A 9 21.06 -6.21 19.03
N LYS A 10 20.41 -7.35 19.29
CA LYS A 10 19.46 -7.97 18.38
C LYS A 10 18.20 -7.10 18.34
N SER A 11 18.21 -6.09 17.47
CA SER A 11 17.00 -5.37 17.07
C SER A 11 16.14 -6.33 16.25
N SER A 12 15.22 -7.04 16.91
CA SER A 12 14.16 -7.75 16.20
C SER A 12 13.26 -6.68 15.59
N ARG A 13 13.48 -6.38 14.31
CA ARG A 13 12.49 -5.70 13.48
C ARG A 13 11.24 -6.57 13.49
N LEU A 14 10.30 -6.24 14.38
CA LEU A 14 8.93 -6.73 14.29
C LEU A 14 8.47 -6.47 12.85
N PRO A 15 7.88 -7.47 12.15
CA PRO A 15 7.37 -7.24 10.81
C PRO A 15 6.42 -6.04 10.87
N SER A 16 6.58 -5.13 9.92
CA SER A 16 5.75 -3.92 9.86
C SER A 16 4.28 -4.37 9.92
N THR A 17 3.57 -3.93 10.96
CA THR A 17 2.16 -4.25 11.20
C THR A 17 1.26 -4.17 9.95
N PRO A 18 1.46 -3.25 8.97
CA PRO A 18 0.66 -3.25 7.74
C PRO A 18 0.82 -4.47 6.83
N THR A 19 2.04 -5.02 6.67
CA THR A 19 2.26 -6.16 5.76
C THR A 19 1.63 -7.43 6.33
N ALA A 20 1.82 -7.68 7.63
CA ALA A 20 1.21 -8.83 8.29
C ALA A 20 -0.33 -8.78 8.27
N ALA A 21 -0.92 -7.58 8.44
CA ALA A 21 -2.36 -7.40 8.35
C ALA A 21 -2.89 -7.62 6.92
N LEU A 22 -2.16 -7.17 5.89
CA LEU A 22 -2.51 -7.41 4.50
C LEU A 22 -2.47 -8.91 4.16
N ASP A 23 -1.40 -9.60 4.57
CA ASP A 23 -1.25 -11.05 4.34
C ASP A 23 -2.38 -11.84 5.01
N ALA A 24 -2.72 -11.49 6.25
CA ALA A 24 -3.85 -12.08 6.97
C ALA A 24 -5.18 -11.84 6.24
N LEU A 25 -5.41 -10.65 5.70
CA LEU A 25 -6.61 -10.33 4.94
C LEU A 25 -6.69 -11.12 3.61
N LEU A 26 -5.56 -11.28 2.92
CA LEU A 26 -5.47 -12.05 1.67
C LEU A 26 -5.77 -13.55 1.87
N ALA A 27 -5.45 -14.10 3.05
CA ALA A 27 -5.74 -15.49 3.42
C ALA A 27 -7.24 -15.77 3.64
N VAL A 28 -8.04 -14.74 3.87
CA VAL A 28 -9.49 -14.84 4.15
C VAL A 28 -10.30 -14.46 2.90
N PRO A 29 -11.56 -14.95 2.74
CA PRO A 29 -12.42 -14.55 1.62
C PRO A 29 -12.66 -13.04 1.49
N ALA A 30 -12.59 -12.29 2.60
CA ALA A 30 -12.66 -10.83 2.58
C ALA A 30 -11.54 -10.18 1.73
N GLY A 31 -10.40 -10.86 1.57
CA GLY A 31 -9.31 -10.44 0.69
C GLY A 31 -9.56 -10.66 -0.81
N ASN A 32 -10.69 -11.25 -1.22
CA ASN A 32 -11.02 -11.47 -2.62
C ASN A 32 -11.02 -10.17 -3.43
N THR A 33 -11.53 -9.07 -2.86
CA THR A 33 -11.54 -7.76 -3.52
C THR A 33 -10.13 -7.23 -3.76
N ILE A 34 -9.23 -7.41 -2.80
CA ILE A 34 -7.83 -6.99 -2.93
C ILE A 34 -7.11 -7.85 -3.97
N ARG A 35 -7.29 -9.17 -3.91
CA ARG A 35 -6.78 -10.09 -4.95
C ARG A 35 -7.27 -9.71 -6.33
N ARG A 36 -8.57 -9.37 -6.46
CA ARG A 36 -9.17 -8.90 -7.70
C ARG A 36 -8.55 -7.58 -8.16
N ALA A 37 -8.34 -6.62 -7.27
CA ALA A 37 -7.71 -5.35 -7.60
C ALA A 37 -6.26 -5.53 -8.06
N LEU A 38 -5.48 -6.38 -7.39
CA LEU A 38 -4.10 -6.70 -7.80
C LEU A 38 -4.05 -7.41 -9.16
N TRP A 39 -4.98 -8.34 -9.40
CA TRP A 39 -5.11 -8.99 -10.70
C TRP A 39 -5.48 -7.99 -11.80
N LEU A 40 -6.40 -7.05 -11.54
CA LEU A 40 -6.76 -5.99 -12.47
C LEU A 40 -5.57 -5.05 -12.76
N ASP A 41 -4.75 -4.73 -11.75
CA ASP A 41 -3.57 -3.87 -11.93
C ASP A 41 -2.48 -4.57 -12.76
N GLU A 42 -2.25 -5.86 -12.53
CA GLU A 42 -1.37 -6.67 -13.37
C GLU A 42 -1.89 -6.78 -14.81
N LEU A 43 -3.21 -6.92 -14.97
CA LEU A 43 -3.83 -6.96 -16.28
C LEU A 43 -3.67 -5.62 -17.03
N ASP A 44 -3.88 -4.50 -16.34
CA ASP A 44 -3.66 -3.16 -16.88
C ASP A 44 -2.21 -3.01 -17.37
N ARG A 45 -1.22 -3.45 -16.58
CA ARG A 45 0.20 -3.43 -16.97
C ARG A 45 0.50 -4.26 -18.21
N ARG A 46 -0.19 -5.37 -18.43
CA ARG A 46 -0.01 -6.22 -19.63
C ARG A 46 -0.68 -5.65 -20.87
N LEU A 47 -1.80 -4.95 -20.71
CA LEU A 47 -2.50 -4.32 -21.84
C LEU A 47 -1.84 -2.99 -22.23
N ARG A 48 -1.20 -2.29 -21.30
CA ARG A 48 -0.58 -0.97 -21.51
C ARG A 48 0.40 -0.89 -22.69
N PRO A 49 1.29 -1.88 -22.92
CA PRO A 49 2.19 -1.90 -24.07
C PRO A 49 1.48 -2.12 -25.41
N LEU A 50 0.27 -2.70 -25.42
CA LEU A 50 -0.52 -2.91 -26.64
C LEU A 50 -1.21 -1.61 -27.11
N LEU A 51 -1.26 -0.58 -26.26
CA LEU A 51 -1.82 0.72 -26.59
C LEU A 51 -0.76 1.61 -27.27
N PRO A 52 -1.06 2.22 -28.42
CA PRO A 52 -0.13 3.12 -29.08
C PRO A 52 0.15 4.36 -28.22
N PHE A 53 1.41 4.80 -28.16
CA PHE A 53 1.77 6.07 -27.52
C PHE A 53 1.12 7.24 -28.29
N PRO A 54 0.52 8.24 -27.63
CA PRO A 54 0.52 8.55 -26.19
C PRO A 54 -0.69 8.01 -25.38
N LEU A 55 -1.51 7.13 -25.97
CA LEU A 55 -2.76 6.67 -25.33
C LEU A 55 -2.51 5.90 -24.03
N SER A 56 -1.41 5.14 -23.96
CA SER A 56 -1.00 4.34 -22.79
C SER A 56 -0.75 5.19 -21.53
N ALA A 57 -0.43 6.47 -21.67
CA ALA A 57 -0.26 7.39 -20.55
C ALA A 57 -1.60 7.89 -19.99
N HIS A 58 -2.63 7.97 -20.84
CA HIS A 58 -3.91 8.62 -20.54
C HIS A 58 -5.09 7.64 -20.41
N ALA A 59 -4.84 6.35 -20.61
CA ALA A 59 -5.82 5.28 -20.52
C ALA A 59 -5.40 4.26 -19.47
N ARG A 60 -6.33 3.92 -18.58
CA ARG A 60 -6.15 2.87 -17.56
C ARG A 60 -7.31 1.91 -17.59
N LEU A 61 -7.05 0.60 -17.52
CA LEU A 61 -8.08 -0.40 -17.31
C LEU A 61 -8.67 -0.24 -15.91
N ALA A 62 -9.97 0.02 -15.86
CA ALA A 62 -10.71 0.19 -14.61
C ALA A 62 -11.37 -1.11 -14.15
N ASN A 63 -11.93 -1.88 -15.09
CA ASN A 63 -12.58 -3.15 -14.78
C ASN A 63 -12.59 -4.08 -16.01
N HIS A 64 -12.68 -5.38 -15.74
CA HIS A 64 -13.00 -6.41 -16.71
C HIS A 64 -14.10 -7.28 -16.12
N GLU A 65 -15.23 -7.41 -16.81
CA GLU A 65 -16.35 -8.22 -16.31
C GLU A 65 -17.26 -8.66 -17.46
N HIS A 66 -17.65 -9.93 -17.52
CA HIS A 66 -18.60 -10.47 -18.50
C HIS A 66 -18.30 -10.06 -19.97
N GLY A 67 -17.04 -10.10 -20.39
CA GLY A 67 -16.65 -9.70 -21.75
C GLY A 67 -16.51 -8.19 -21.97
N ARG A 68 -16.74 -7.37 -20.94
CA ARG A 68 -16.69 -5.91 -21.00
C ARG A 68 -15.36 -5.40 -20.44
N LEU A 69 -14.56 -4.72 -21.26
CA LEU A 69 -13.40 -3.95 -20.82
C LEU A 69 -13.82 -2.51 -20.54
N VAL A 70 -13.63 -2.06 -19.31
CA VAL A 70 -13.89 -0.67 -18.92
C VAL A 70 -12.58 0.07 -18.83
N TYR A 71 -12.40 1.08 -19.67
CA TYR A 71 -11.27 2.00 -19.64
C TYR A 71 -11.65 3.34 -19.03
N LEU A 72 -10.75 3.87 -18.21
CA LEU A 72 -10.76 5.23 -17.69
C LEU A 72 -9.82 6.09 -18.52
N VAL A 73 -10.25 7.30 -18.87
CA VAL A 73 -9.44 8.27 -19.62
C VAL A 73 -9.54 9.67 -19.03
N ASP A 74 -8.44 10.42 -19.10
CA ASP A 74 -8.32 11.74 -18.48
C ASP A 74 -9.13 12.84 -19.20
N SER A 75 -9.36 12.68 -20.52
CA SER A 75 -10.02 13.70 -21.33
C SER A 75 -10.96 13.12 -22.39
N PRO A 76 -11.97 13.89 -22.84
CA PRO A 76 -12.87 13.48 -23.93
C PRO A 76 -12.13 13.24 -25.25
N VAL A 77 -11.00 13.91 -25.49
CA VAL A 77 -10.17 13.73 -26.68
C VAL A 77 -9.57 12.32 -26.70
N TRP A 78 -9.06 11.86 -25.55
CA TRP A 78 -8.54 10.49 -25.40
C TRP A 78 -9.64 9.46 -25.52
N ARG A 79 -10.84 9.74 -25.01
CA ARG A 79 -12.02 8.89 -25.21
C ARG A 79 -12.36 8.69 -26.69
N ALA A 80 -12.34 9.75 -27.49
CA ALA A 80 -12.60 9.66 -28.93
C ALA A 80 -11.54 8.81 -29.64
N LYS A 81 -10.25 9.04 -29.33
CA LYS A 81 -9.15 8.24 -29.90
C LYS A 81 -9.22 6.76 -29.53
N LEU A 82 -9.53 6.45 -28.28
CA LEU A 82 -9.65 5.08 -27.79
C LEU A 82 -10.85 4.36 -28.41
N ARG A 83 -11.93 5.10 -28.73
CA ARG A 83 -13.07 4.56 -29.49
C ARG A 83 -12.69 4.17 -30.92
N LEU A 84 -11.84 4.94 -31.60
CA LEU A 84 -11.34 4.59 -32.94
C LEU A 84 -10.48 3.31 -32.91
N LEU A 85 -9.75 3.10 -31.82
CA LEU A 85 -8.91 1.93 -31.60
C LEU A 85 -9.63 0.77 -30.89
N ALA A 86 -10.93 0.90 -30.61
CA ALA A 86 -11.71 -0.13 -29.93
C ALA A 86 -11.61 -1.53 -30.57
N PRO A 87 -11.68 -1.71 -31.90
CA PRO A 87 -11.56 -3.06 -32.50
C PRO A 87 -10.15 -3.65 -32.30
N GLU A 88 -9.10 -2.85 -32.47
CA GLU A 88 -7.71 -3.28 -32.22
C GLU A 88 -7.48 -3.64 -30.75
N LEU A 89 -8.08 -2.87 -29.83
CA LEU A 89 -8.07 -3.15 -28.39
C LEU A 89 -8.74 -4.48 -28.04
N LEU A 90 -9.88 -4.79 -28.67
CA LEU A 90 -10.56 -6.07 -28.47
C LEU A 90 -9.73 -7.23 -29.00
N SER A 91 -9.14 -7.09 -30.18
CA SER A 91 -8.23 -8.09 -30.75
C SER A 91 -6.99 -8.31 -29.88
N GLY A 92 -6.37 -7.23 -29.39
CA GLY A 92 -5.25 -7.29 -28.46
C GLY A 92 -5.63 -7.95 -27.14
N ALA A 93 -6.78 -7.61 -26.56
CA ALA A 93 -7.27 -8.24 -25.33
C ALA A 93 -7.50 -9.75 -25.51
N ARG A 94 -8.09 -10.17 -26.64
CA ARG A 94 -8.28 -11.59 -26.97
C ARG A 94 -6.95 -12.33 -27.13
N SER A 95 -5.94 -11.69 -27.72
CA SER A 95 -4.60 -12.27 -27.84
C SER A 95 -3.93 -12.55 -26.49
N VAL A 96 -4.29 -11.79 -25.45
CA VAL A 96 -3.83 -11.97 -24.06
C VAL A 96 -4.67 -13.03 -23.32
N GLY A 97 -5.71 -13.58 -23.96
CA GLY A 97 -6.60 -14.59 -23.38
C GLY A 97 -7.79 -14.01 -22.62
N LEU A 98 -8.11 -12.72 -22.80
CA LEU A 98 -9.33 -12.13 -22.27
C LEU A 98 -10.50 -12.37 -23.22
N ASP A 99 -11.63 -12.81 -22.67
CA ASP A 99 -12.90 -12.66 -23.37
C ASP A 99 -13.27 -11.17 -23.37
N ALA A 100 -13.27 -10.58 -24.56
CA ALA A 100 -13.46 -9.17 -24.79
C ALA A 100 -14.45 -8.99 -25.96
N ALA A 101 -15.69 -8.69 -25.60
CA ALA A 101 -16.81 -8.44 -26.51
C ALA A 101 -17.10 -6.95 -26.66
N GLU A 102 -16.93 -6.16 -25.59
CA GLU A 102 -17.31 -4.74 -25.58
C GLU A 102 -16.27 -3.88 -24.86
N VAL A 103 -16.02 -2.68 -25.38
CA VAL A 103 -15.18 -1.66 -24.73
C VAL A 103 -16.05 -0.50 -24.26
N VAL A 104 -16.04 -0.24 -22.96
CA VAL A 104 -16.66 0.94 -22.34
C VAL A 104 -15.59 1.94 -21.97
N ILE A 105 -15.79 3.19 -22.35
CA ILE A 105 -14.82 4.25 -22.11
C ILE A 105 -15.47 5.33 -21.26
N LYS A 106 -14.97 5.46 -20.03
CA LYS A 106 -15.42 6.45 -19.04
C LYS A 106 -14.36 7.53 -18.92
N THR A 107 -14.78 8.78 -19.11
CA THR A 107 -13.92 9.92 -18.82
C THR A 107 -13.96 10.18 -17.32
N SER A 108 -12.80 10.31 -16.68
CA SER A 108 -12.69 10.64 -15.27
C SER A 108 -11.69 11.75 -15.08
N LEU A 109 -11.95 12.60 -14.08
CA LEU A 109 -10.98 13.60 -13.67
C LEU A 109 -9.80 12.88 -13.02
N PRO A 110 -8.56 13.35 -13.22
CA PRO A 110 -7.37 12.69 -12.68
C PRO A 110 -7.55 12.46 -11.18
N SER A 111 -7.30 11.21 -10.75
CA SER A 111 -7.35 10.84 -9.34
C SER A 111 -6.40 11.76 -8.58
N ARG A 112 -6.95 12.59 -7.70
CA ARG A 112 -6.16 13.49 -6.85
C ARG A 112 -5.24 12.62 -6.02
N ALA A 113 -3.94 12.66 -6.31
CA ALA A 113 -2.94 12.00 -5.48
C ALA A 113 -3.19 12.37 -4.01
N PRO A 114 -3.10 11.41 -3.07
CA PRO A 114 -3.24 11.71 -1.65
C PRO A 114 -2.33 12.88 -1.31
N ALA A 115 -2.87 13.90 -0.64
CA ALA A 115 -2.05 15.02 -0.20
C ALA A 115 -0.86 14.47 0.61
N PRO A 116 0.36 15.02 0.43
CA PRO A 116 1.50 14.56 1.21
C PRO A 116 1.15 14.53 2.70
N PRO A 117 1.54 13.48 3.44
CA PRO A 117 1.23 13.39 4.86
C PRO A 117 1.74 14.66 5.53
N ALA A 118 0.87 15.34 6.27
CA ALA A 118 1.25 16.53 7.02
C ALA A 118 2.44 16.17 7.92
N PRO A 119 3.45 17.05 8.05
CA PRO A 119 4.62 16.76 8.88
C PRO A 119 4.15 16.39 10.28
N ALA A 120 4.58 15.22 10.75
CA ALA A 120 4.25 14.76 12.09
C ALA A 120 4.72 15.82 13.08
N LYS A 121 3.77 16.42 13.82
CA LYS A 121 4.10 17.39 14.86
C LYS A 121 4.95 16.66 15.91
N THR A 122 6.25 16.95 15.94
CA THR A 122 7.13 16.50 17.01
C THR A 122 6.65 17.15 18.29
N VAL A 123 6.01 16.38 19.16
CA VAL A 123 5.63 16.84 20.50
C VAL A 123 6.93 16.98 21.30
N THR A 124 7.44 18.20 21.37
CA THR A 124 8.60 18.51 22.22
C THR A 124 8.13 18.46 23.67
N MET A 125 8.54 17.42 24.40
CA MET A 125 8.24 17.34 25.84
C MET A 125 8.88 18.53 26.56
N SER A 126 8.10 19.22 27.39
CA SER A 126 8.61 20.32 28.22
C SER A 126 9.68 19.80 29.19
N ALA A 127 10.61 20.67 29.61
CA ALA A 127 11.67 20.29 30.54
C ALA A 127 11.11 19.74 31.87
N ALA A 128 9.98 20.26 32.33
CA ALA A 128 9.27 19.77 33.51
C ALA A 128 8.75 18.33 33.32
N ALA A 129 8.18 18.02 32.15
CA ALA A 129 7.69 16.67 31.84
C ALA A 129 8.81 15.64 31.71
N LYS A 130 9.98 16.04 31.20
CA LYS A 130 11.18 15.17 31.19
C LYS A 130 11.66 14.88 32.60
N LYS A 131 11.76 15.92 33.43
CA LYS A 131 12.22 15.79 34.83
C LYS A 131 11.29 14.92 35.67
N SER A 132 9.97 15.03 35.49
CA SER A 132 9.01 14.17 36.21
C SER A 132 9.11 12.71 35.76
N LEU A 133 9.34 12.46 34.47
CA LEU A 133 9.52 11.11 33.94
C LEU A 133 10.83 10.47 34.44
N GLU A 134 11.92 11.24 34.51
CA GLU A 134 13.19 10.79 35.11
C GLU A 134 13.04 10.49 36.60
N ALA A 135 12.33 11.33 37.35
CA ALA A 135 12.06 11.10 38.78
C ALA A 135 11.20 9.85 39.01
N ALA A 136 10.17 9.63 38.19
CA ALA A 136 9.35 8.42 38.25
C ALA A 136 10.18 7.16 37.91
N LEU A 137 11.07 7.25 36.92
CA LEU A 137 11.96 6.15 36.55
C LEU A 137 12.99 5.84 37.64
N ALA A 138 13.48 6.85 38.36
CA ALA A 138 14.35 6.67 39.51
C ALA A 138 13.63 5.96 40.67
N SER A 139 12.38 6.33 40.95
CA SER A 139 11.56 5.70 42.00
C SER A 139 11.27 4.22 41.72
N LEU A 140 11.19 3.82 40.45
CA LEU A 140 11.00 2.42 40.04
C LEU A 140 12.29 1.60 40.13
N LYS A 141 13.46 2.23 40.02
CA LYS A 141 14.77 1.55 40.16
C LYS A 141 15.19 1.33 41.62
N THR A 142 14.62 2.09 42.55
CA THR A 142 14.84 1.92 44.00
C THR A 142 14.02 0.78 44.62
N THR A 143 13.22 0.08 43.83
CA THR A 143 12.45 -1.07 44.31
C THR A 143 12.86 -2.31 43.55
N ASP A 144 13.95 -2.93 44.00
CA ASP A 144 14.08 -4.39 44.00
C ASP A 144 14.44 -4.84 45.42
N PRO A 145 13.93 -6.01 45.84
CA PRO A 145 13.61 -6.35 47.23
C PRO A 145 14.81 -6.96 47.94
N ASP A 146 15.24 -6.36 49.04
CA ASP A 146 16.06 -7.09 50.00
C ASP A 146 15.13 -7.96 50.83
N GLY A 147 15.16 -9.26 50.54
CA GLY A 147 14.63 -10.27 51.43
C GLY A 147 15.42 -10.20 52.73
N THR A 148 14.74 -10.00 53.84
CA THR A 148 15.25 -10.41 55.14
C THR A 148 14.06 -10.97 55.90
N ASP A 149 13.98 -12.29 55.86
CA ASP A 149 13.41 -13.09 56.92
C ASP A 149 13.92 -12.53 58.27
N ASP A 150 13.01 -12.18 59.17
CA ASP A 150 13.31 -12.36 60.59
C ASP A 150 12.05 -12.86 61.31
N ALA A 151 12.20 -14.09 61.80
CA ALA A 151 11.30 -14.74 62.72
C ALA A 151 11.83 -14.48 64.13
N GLY A 152 10.98 -13.96 65.01
CA GLY A 152 11.27 -13.76 66.43
C GLY A 152 10.11 -13.13 67.16
#